data_AF-A0A821K765-F1
#
_entry.id   AF-A0A821K765-F1
#
_cell.length_a   1.000
_cell.length_b   1.000
_cell.length_c   1.000
_cell.angle_alpha   90.00
_cell.angle_beta   90.00
_cell.angle_gamma   90.00
#
_symmetry.space_group_name_H-M   'P 1'
#
loop_
_entity.id
_entity.type
_entity.pdbx_description
1 polymer ?
#
loop_
_entity_poly.entity_id
_entity_poly.type
_entity_poly.pdbx_seq_one_letter_code
_entity_poly.pdbx_strand_id
1 'polypeptide(L)'
;LQKYSSIPNFSILEARDRVGGRAYTDTHTFNSSEPIDLGARWIHHYRPENPLAVHHTPSDKDQFFHHFFHGSNTAFYDIDGSLLSETLLH
;
A
#
# COMPACT_ATOMS: atom_id res chain seq x y z
N LEU A 1 17.17 -39.58 24.56
CA LEU A 1 15.93 -38.97 24.02
C LEU A 1 16.16 -37.47 23.90
N GLN A 2 16.38 -36.96 22.69
CA GLN A 2 16.71 -35.56 22.42
C GLN A 2 15.41 -34.73 22.48
N LYS A 3 15.31 -33.80 23.44
CA LYS A 3 14.18 -32.88 23.54
C LYS A 3 14.28 -31.87 22.40
N TYR A 4 13.44 -32.00 21.38
CA TYR A 4 13.24 -30.94 20.41
C TYR A 4 12.55 -29.75 21.11
N SER A 5 13.12 -28.56 20.97
CA SER A 5 12.46 -27.30 21.34
C SER A 5 11.19 -27.19 20.50
N SER A 6 10.04 -26.94 21.13
CA SER A 6 8.75 -26.74 20.46
C SER A 6 8.65 -25.41 19.71
N ILE A 7 9.67 -24.56 19.83
CA ILE A 7 9.72 -23.26 19.16
C ILE A 7 10.63 -23.40 17.93
N PRO A 8 10.07 -23.22 16.72
CA PRO A 8 10.88 -23.22 15.51
C PRO A 8 11.87 -22.07 15.52
N ASN A 9 13.12 -22.37 15.14
CA ASN A 9 14.17 -21.39 14.96
C ASN A 9 14.20 -20.93 13.51
N PHE A 10 14.19 -19.62 13.29
CA PHE A 10 14.21 -19.03 11.96
C PHE A 10 15.39 -18.07 11.78
N SER A 11 15.90 -17.99 10.56
CA SER A 11 16.84 -16.95 10.12
C SER A 11 16.33 -16.39 8.80
N ILE A 12 16.20 -15.07 8.72
CA ILE A 12 15.71 -14.36 7.53
C ILE A 12 16.91 -13.61 6.93
N LEU A 13 17.18 -13.85 5.65
CA LEU A 13 18.22 -13.14 4.90
C LEU A 13 17.53 -12.15 3.95
N GLU A 14 17.66 -10.86 4.25
CA GLU A 14 17.16 -9.76 3.43
C GLU A 14 18.34 -9.07 2.76
N ALA A 15 18.25 -8.86 1.45
CA ALA A 15 19.33 -8.27 0.67
C ALA A 15 19.38 -6.74 0.80
N ARG A 16 18.24 -6.12 1.14
CA ARG A 16 18.13 -4.69 1.39
C ARG A 16 18.49 -4.35 2.83
N ASP A 17 18.73 -3.07 3.06
CA ASP A 17 18.88 -2.45 4.39
C ASP A 17 17.53 -2.21 5.09
N ARG A 18 16.44 -2.80 4.58
CA ARG A 18 15.08 -2.68 5.12
C ARG A 18 14.25 -3.93 4.83
N VAL A 19 13.22 -4.16 5.63
CA VAL A 19 12.20 -5.19 5.40
C VAL A 19 11.14 -4.74 4.38
N GLY A 20 10.19 -5.63 4.07
CA GLY A 20 8.96 -5.32 3.32
C GLY A 20 9.03 -5.61 1.81
N GLY A 21 10.24 -5.79 1.24
CA GLY A 21 10.42 -6.10 -0.18
C GLY A 21 9.79 -5.02 -1.08
N ARG A 22 8.76 -5.42 -1.85
CA ARG A 22 8.00 -4.52 -2.75
C ARG A 22 6.94 -3.66 -2.05
N ALA A 23 6.70 -3.85 -0.75
CA ALA A 23 6.00 -2.86 0.06
C ALA A 23 7.07 -1.90 0.62
N TYR A 24 7.04 -0.65 0.16
CA TYR A 24 8.02 0.35 0.54
C TYR A 24 7.38 1.73 0.66
N THR A 25 7.50 2.31 1.83
CA THR A 25 7.13 3.69 2.13
C THR A 25 8.39 4.53 2.19
N ASP A 26 8.52 5.49 1.29
CA ASP A 26 9.56 6.50 1.30
C ASP A 26 9.09 7.69 2.16
N THR A 27 9.92 8.06 3.13
CA THR A 27 9.67 9.17 4.06
C THR A 27 10.65 10.33 3.86
N HIS A 28 11.44 10.30 2.78
CA HIS A 28 12.54 11.25 2.57
C HIS A 28 12.31 12.20 1.40
N THR A 29 11.79 11.71 0.26
CA THR A 29 11.68 12.54 -0.96
C THR A 29 10.86 13.81 -0.74
N PHE A 30 9.75 13.70 0.00
CA PHE A 30 8.83 14.81 0.21
C PHE A 30 8.77 15.29 1.67
N ASN A 31 9.82 15.07 2.47
CA ASN A 31 9.85 15.25 3.93
C ASN A 31 9.16 14.12 4.72
N SER A 32 9.49 14.01 6.02
CA SER A 32 8.99 12.92 6.89
C SER A 32 7.51 13.03 7.27
N SER A 33 6.92 14.21 7.08
CA SER A 33 5.50 14.46 7.33
C SER A 33 4.62 14.04 6.16
N GLU A 34 5.20 13.83 4.95
CA GLU A 34 4.48 13.44 3.73
C GLU A 34 5.06 12.13 3.14
N PRO A 35 4.86 11.00 3.83
CA PRO A 35 5.34 9.70 3.35
C PRO A 35 4.58 9.25 2.09
N ILE A 36 5.29 8.56 1.18
CA ILE A 36 4.70 8.00 -0.05
C ILE A 36 5.00 6.51 -0.19
N ASP A 37 4.02 5.74 -0.62
CA ASP A 37 4.24 4.33 -0.97
C ASP A 37 4.72 4.19 -2.41
N LEU A 38 5.97 3.72 -2.58
CA LEU A 38 6.57 3.40 -3.88
C LEU A 38 6.29 1.96 -4.34
N GLY A 39 5.40 1.27 -3.62
CA GLY A 39 5.11 -0.15 -3.79
C GLY A 39 3.63 -0.47 -3.60
N ALA A 40 3.35 -1.47 -2.75
CA ALA A 40 1.98 -1.88 -2.42
C ALA A 40 1.21 -0.79 -1.63
N ARG A 41 0.61 0.16 -2.35
CA ARG A 41 -0.14 1.30 -1.78
C ARG A 41 -1.65 1.07 -1.62
N TRP A 42 -2.20 0.05 -2.28
CA TRP A 42 -3.64 -0.12 -2.43
C TRP A 42 -4.08 -1.47 -1.86
N ILE A 43 -5.02 -1.43 -0.92
CA ILE A 43 -5.69 -2.62 -0.40
C ILE A 43 -7.05 -2.75 -1.08
N HIS A 44 -7.21 -3.78 -1.90
CA HIS A 44 -8.49 -4.06 -2.54
C HIS A 44 -9.48 -4.64 -1.52
N HIS A 45 -10.75 -4.24 -1.63
CA HIS A 45 -11.89 -4.82 -0.91
C HIS A 45 -11.68 -4.91 0.62
N TYR A 46 -12.09 -3.86 1.33
CA TYR A 46 -12.18 -3.90 2.79
C TYR A 46 -13.39 -4.77 3.21
N ARG A 47 -13.18 -6.07 3.35
CA ARG A 47 -14.20 -7.07 3.69
C ARG A 47 -13.61 -8.16 4.60
N PRO A 48 -14.44 -8.90 5.37
CA PRO A 48 -13.97 -9.94 6.28
C PRO A 48 -13.13 -11.05 5.63
N GLU A 49 -13.28 -11.28 4.31
CA GLU A 49 -12.51 -12.29 3.59
C GLU A 49 -11.09 -11.84 3.26
N ASN A 50 -10.79 -10.54 3.34
CA ASN A 50 -9.45 -10.02 3.13
C ASN A 50 -8.64 -10.13 4.45
N PRO A 51 -7.58 -10.94 4.51
CA PRO A 51 -6.78 -11.11 5.73
C PRO A 51 -6.19 -9.79 6.24
N LEU A 52 -5.86 -8.85 5.33
CA LEU A 52 -5.38 -7.53 5.72
C LEU A 52 -6.49 -6.70 6.38
N ALA A 53 -7.75 -6.86 5.99
CA ALA A 53 -8.85 -6.16 6.64
C ALA A 53 -9.11 -6.67 8.07
N VAL A 54 -8.90 -7.96 8.32
CA VAL A 54 -9.16 -8.58 9.64
C VAL A 54 -7.96 -8.50 10.58
N HIS A 55 -6.75 -8.62 10.04
CA HIS A 55 -5.52 -8.74 10.84
C HIS A 55 -4.61 -7.51 10.78
N HIS A 56 -5.04 -6.42 10.13
CA HIS A 56 -4.33 -5.15 10.33
C HIS A 56 -4.38 -4.81 11.82
N THR A 57 -3.21 -4.60 12.41
CA THR A 57 -3.12 -3.91 13.68
C THR A 57 -2.94 -2.45 13.32
N PRO A 58 -3.88 -1.56 13.66
CA PRO A 58 -3.70 -0.13 13.42
C PRO A 58 -2.37 0.31 14.05
N SER A 59 -1.40 0.67 13.22
CA SER A 59 -0.17 1.33 13.65
C SER A 59 -0.46 2.82 13.80
N ASP A 60 0.28 3.45 14.71
CA ASP A 60 0.41 4.90 14.84
C ASP A 60 0.77 5.65 13.55
N LYS A 61 1.19 4.94 12.50
CA LYS A 61 1.57 5.50 11.20
C LYS A 61 0.61 5.19 10.06
N ASP A 62 -0.45 4.42 10.31
CA ASP A 62 -1.38 4.04 9.25
C ASP A 62 -2.35 5.18 8.94
N GLN A 63 -2.19 5.79 7.76
CA GLN A 63 -3.17 6.72 7.21
C GLN A 63 -4.12 5.97 6.25
N PHE A 64 -5.14 5.31 6.80
CA PHE A 64 -6.16 4.67 5.97
C PHE A 64 -7.14 5.73 5.44
N PHE A 65 -6.99 6.11 4.18
CA PHE A 65 -8.00 6.87 3.47
C PHE A 65 -9.02 5.92 2.85
N HIS A 66 -10.21 5.83 3.45
CA HIS A 66 -11.34 5.14 2.84
C HIS A 66 -11.90 5.98 1.69
N HIS A 67 -11.38 5.79 0.49
CA HIS A 67 -12.00 6.35 -0.71
C HIS A 67 -13.09 5.38 -1.19
N PHE A 68 -14.35 5.68 -0.89
CA PHE A 68 -15.46 5.07 -1.60
C PHE A 68 -15.45 5.63 -3.01
N PHE A 69 -15.22 4.78 -4.03
CA PHE A 69 -15.38 5.16 -5.43
C PHE A 69 -16.85 5.53 -5.69
N HIS A 70 -17.23 6.76 -5.37
CA HIS A 70 -18.52 7.33 -5.75
C HIS A 70 -18.24 8.22 -6.96
N GLY A 71 -18.41 7.67 -8.17
CA GLY A 71 -18.21 8.39 -9.44
C GLY A 71 -16.84 9.06 -9.51
N SER A 72 -15.81 8.33 -9.93
CA SER A 72 -14.49 8.93 -10.13
C SER A 72 -14.57 10.01 -11.22
N ASN A 73 -14.47 11.29 -10.82
CA ASN A 73 -14.07 12.37 -11.72
C ASN A 73 -12.58 12.21 -12.03
N THR A 74 -12.24 11.16 -12.78
CA THR A 74 -10.90 11.03 -13.35
C THR A 74 -10.84 12.00 -14.53
N ALA A 75 -10.10 13.09 -14.35
CA ALA A 75 -9.81 14.00 -15.45
C ALA A 75 -8.78 13.34 -16.38
N PHE A 76 -9.09 13.33 -17.68
CA PHE A 76 -8.18 12.87 -18.72
C PHE A 76 -7.59 14.11 -19.39
N TYR A 77 -6.28 14.10 -19.63
CA TYR A 77 -5.58 15.18 -20.31
C TYR A 77 -4.85 14.61 -21.53
N ASP A 78 -4.76 15.38 -22.61
CA ASP A 78 -3.93 15.07 -23.76
C ASP A 78 -2.45 15.36 -23.44
N ILE A 79 -1.53 14.91 -24.30
CA ILE A 79 -0.08 15.08 -24.15
C ILE A 79 0.35 16.55 -24.12
N ASP A 80 -0.44 17.44 -24.71
CA ASP A 80 -0.24 18.89 -24.67
C ASP A 80 -0.75 19.56 -23.38
N GLY A 81 -1.36 18.77 -22.48
CA GLY A 81 -1.92 19.22 -21.22
C GLY A 81 -3.37 19.74 -21.31
N SER A 82 -4.01 19.68 -22.48
CA SER A 82 -5.42 20.06 -22.62
C SER A 82 -6.35 19.03 -21.97
N LEU A 83 -7.45 19.48 -21.35
CA LEU A 83 -8.44 18.59 -20.74
C LEU A 83 -9.26 17.89 -21.83
N LEU A 84 -9.25 16.56 -21.83
CA LEU A 84 -10.14 15.76 -22.66
C LEU A 84 -11.54 15.83 -22.05
N SER A 85 -12.44 16.52 -22.74
CA SER A 85 -13.81 16.71 -22.30
C SER A 85 -14.59 15.38 -22.29
N GLU A 86 -15.52 15.24 -21.35
CA GLU A 86 -16.37 14.05 -21.16
C GLU A 86 -17.17 13.65 -22.42
N THR A 87 -17.36 14.56 -23.39
CA THR A 87 -18.04 14.25 -24.66
C THR A 87 -17.29 13.29 -25.59
N LEU A 88 -16.01 12.99 -25.33
CA LEU A 88 -15.24 11.98 -26.09
C LEU A 88 -15.42 10.54 -25.58
N LEU A 89 -16.23 10.33 -24.53
CA LEU A 89 -16.51 9.01 -23.94
C LEU A 89 -17.76 8.32 -24.53
N HIS A 90 -18.24 8.76 -25.70
CA HIS A 90 -19.36 8.13 -26.43
C HIS A 90 -18.89 7.12 -27.47
#